data_AF-A0A6A7LQE1-F1
#
_entry.id   AF-A0A6A7LQE1-F1
#
_cell.length_a   1.000
_cell.length_b   1.000
_cell.length_c   1.000
_cell.angle_alpha   90.00
_cell.angle_beta   90.00
_cell.angle_gamma   90.00
#
_symmetry.space_group_name_H-M   'P 1'
#
loop_
_entity.id
_entity.type
_entity.pdbx_description
1 polymer ?
#
loop_
_entity_poly.entity_id
_entity_poly.type
_entity_poly.pdbx_seq_one_letter_code
_entity_poly.pdbx_strand_id
1 'polypeptide(L)'
;MNIREATEGDLPRLMELYFQLSQLGETPEKEPHEPTMAECEALQELRSDPCSTCFVIEVDGRIEGSCTLYVLPNLSHGGRPFAIVENVVVDEGSRGSGCGQLLMQHAEARARAAGCYKVALTSNRRRANAHRFYQRLGFAPTHHGFTKYFSK
;
A
#
# COMPACT_ATOMS: atom_id res chain seq x y z
N MET A 1 8.64 -7.93 -14.98
CA MET A 1 7.94 -7.24 -13.89
C MET A 1 7.65 -5.82 -14.33
N ASN A 2 6.41 -5.37 -14.23
CA ASN A 2 5.99 -4.03 -14.61
C ASN A 2 5.21 -3.40 -13.44
N ILE A 3 5.40 -2.11 -13.17
CA ILE A 3 4.63 -1.37 -12.15
C ILE A 3 3.78 -0.33 -12.86
N ARG A 4 2.48 -0.32 -12.56
CA ARG A 4 1.51 0.62 -13.13
C ARG A 4 0.43 0.96 -12.12
N GLU A 5 -0.38 1.96 -12.44
CA GLU A 5 -1.59 2.26 -11.68
C GLU A 5 -2.64 1.16 -11.87
N ALA A 6 -3.39 0.89 -10.81
CA ALA A 6 -4.50 -0.05 -10.81
C ALA A 6 -5.66 0.47 -11.67
N THR A 7 -6.33 -0.45 -12.34
CA THR A 7 -7.54 -0.22 -13.13
C THR A 7 -8.70 -1.01 -12.54
N GLU A 8 -9.92 -0.74 -12.99
CA GLU A 8 -11.12 -1.50 -12.59
C GLU A 8 -10.96 -3.02 -12.83
N GLY A 9 -10.27 -3.41 -13.90
CA GLY A 9 -10.04 -4.81 -14.23
C GLY A 9 -9.09 -5.53 -13.27
N ASP A 10 -8.30 -4.79 -12.48
CA ASP A 10 -7.39 -5.38 -11.48
C ASP A 10 -8.11 -5.67 -10.15
N LEU A 11 -9.33 -5.14 -9.96
CA LEU A 11 -10.00 -5.15 -8.67
C LEU A 11 -10.26 -6.56 -8.11
N PRO A 12 -10.74 -7.56 -8.89
CA PRO A 12 -10.89 -8.92 -8.38
C PRO A 12 -9.59 -9.47 -7.80
N ARG A 13 -8.46 -9.26 -8.50
CA ARG A 13 -7.16 -9.74 -8.04
C ARG A 13 -6.63 -8.95 -6.84
N LEU A 14 -6.93 -7.65 -6.76
CA LEU A 14 -6.61 -6.85 -5.58
C LEU A 14 -7.36 -7.35 -4.33
N MET A 15 -8.62 -7.79 -4.47
CA MET A 15 -9.40 -8.33 -3.33
C MET A 15 -8.81 -9.65 -2.83
N GLU A 16 -8.33 -10.52 -3.73
CA GLU A 16 -7.59 -11.71 -3.32
C GLU A 16 -6.31 -11.37 -2.53
N LEU A 17 -5.57 -10.34 -2.96
CA LEU A 17 -4.39 -9.88 -2.25
C LEU A 17 -4.73 -9.25 -0.89
N TYR A 18 -5.78 -8.43 -0.81
CA TYR A 18 -6.21 -7.82 0.45
C TYR A 18 -6.78 -8.82 1.44
N PHE A 19 -7.43 -9.88 0.96
CA PHE A 19 -7.75 -11.03 1.78
C PHE A 19 -6.49 -11.64 2.42
N GLN A 20 -5.43 -11.90 1.64
CA GLN A 20 -4.15 -12.38 2.21
C GLN A 20 -3.53 -11.39 3.21
N LEU A 21 -3.67 -10.09 2.95
CA LEU A 21 -3.18 -9.03 3.85
C LEU A 21 -3.96 -9.01 5.17
N SER A 22 -5.30 -9.17 5.12
CA SER A 22 -6.17 -9.13 6.29
C SER A 22 -5.89 -10.26 7.27
N GLN A 23 -5.47 -11.43 6.77
CA GLN A 23 -5.04 -12.57 7.60
C GLN A 23 -3.82 -12.25 8.49
N LEU A 24 -3.05 -11.21 8.16
CA LEU A 24 -1.91 -10.72 8.94
C LEU A 24 -2.28 -9.57 9.89
N GLY A 25 -3.55 -9.16 9.91
CA GLY A 25 -4.10 -8.05 10.70
C GLY A 25 -4.71 -8.47 12.04
N GLU A 26 -5.41 -7.53 12.67
CA GLU A 26 -6.14 -7.77 13.94
C GLU A 26 -7.53 -8.38 13.72
N THR A 27 -8.16 -8.01 12.61
CA THR A 27 -9.49 -8.46 12.21
C THR A 27 -9.40 -9.14 10.85
N PRO A 28 -9.01 -10.42 10.81
CA PRO A 28 -8.93 -11.18 9.56
C PRO A 28 -10.32 -11.31 8.94
N GLU A 29 -10.37 -11.24 7.61
CA GLU A 29 -11.60 -11.54 6.88
C GLU A 29 -11.91 -13.04 6.95
N LYS A 30 -13.19 -13.37 6.88
CA LYS A 30 -13.63 -14.77 7.05
C LYS A 30 -13.45 -15.58 5.79
N GLU A 31 -13.73 -14.97 4.64
CA GLU A 31 -13.75 -15.63 3.35
C GLU A 31 -13.38 -14.62 2.26
N PRO A 32 -12.73 -15.07 1.17
CA PRO A 32 -12.56 -14.24 0.00
C PRO A 32 -13.93 -13.95 -0.62
N HIS A 33 -14.06 -12.80 -1.28
CA HIS A 33 -15.29 -12.40 -1.94
C HIS A 33 -15.00 -11.68 -3.26
N GLU A 34 -15.99 -11.65 -4.14
CA GLU A 34 -15.98 -10.81 -5.32
C GLU A 34 -16.05 -9.32 -4.92
N PRO A 35 -15.49 -8.39 -5.72
CA PRO A 35 -15.56 -6.97 -5.43
C PRO A 35 -16.98 -6.47 -5.19
N THR A 36 -17.16 -5.75 -4.08
CA THR A 36 -18.40 -5.07 -3.74
C THR A 36 -18.51 -3.73 -4.46
N MET A 37 -19.72 -3.18 -4.56
CA MET A 37 -19.92 -1.84 -5.14
C MET A 37 -19.11 -0.76 -4.41
N ALA A 38 -19.03 -0.84 -3.07
CA ALA A 38 -18.27 0.11 -2.27
C ALA A 38 -16.76 0.05 -2.57
N GLU A 39 -16.21 -1.12 -2.88
CA GLU A 39 -14.80 -1.26 -3.27
C GLU A 39 -14.54 -0.79 -4.69
N CYS A 40 -15.50 -0.97 -5.60
CA CYS A 40 -15.45 -0.37 -6.93
C CYS A 40 -15.43 1.17 -6.85
N GLU A 41 -16.34 1.74 -6.06
CA GLU A 41 -16.41 3.19 -5.81
C GLU A 41 -15.11 3.69 -5.16
N ALA A 42 -14.59 3.00 -4.15
CA ALA A 42 -13.33 3.37 -3.50
C ALA A 42 -12.14 3.36 -4.48
N LEU A 43 -12.04 2.36 -5.37
CA LEU A 43 -11.00 2.35 -6.40
C LEU A 43 -11.18 3.52 -7.40
N GLN A 44 -12.42 3.83 -7.77
CA GLN A 44 -12.71 4.97 -8.65
C GLN A 44 -12.31 6.30 -7.99
N GLU A 45 -12.61 6.48 -6.71
CA GLU A 45 -12.19 7.65 -5.94
C GLU A 45 -10.67 7.80 -5.93
N LEU A 46 -9.94 6.72 -5.60
CA LEU A 46 -8.48 6.70 -5.63
C LEU A 46 -7.92 7.11 -6.99
N ARG A 47 -8.50 6.60 -8.08
CA ARG A 47 -8.06 6.93 -9.44
C ARG A 47 -8.38 8.37 -9.85
N SER A 48 -9.41 8.97 -9.25
CA SER A 48 -9.80 10.35 -9.55
C SER A 48 -9.07 11.39 -8.69
N ASP A 49 -8.51 10.99 -7.54
CA ASP A 49 -7.76 11.87 -6.64
C ASP A 49 -6.30 12.03 -7.11
N PRO A 50 -5.86 13.24 -7.53
CA PRO A 50 -4.47 13.47 -7.95
C PRO A 50 -3.45 13.30 -6.80
N CYS A 51 -3.91 13.26 -5.55
CA CYS A 51 -3.07 13.05 -4.38
C CYS A 51 -2.89 11.56 -4.04
N SER A 52 -3.59 10.65 -4.70
CA SER A 52 -3.53 9.23 -4.41
C SER A 52 -3.14 8.40 -5.63
N THR A 53 -2.50 7.26 -5.41
CA THR A 53 -2.17 6.33 -6.48
C THR A 53 -2.12 4.91 -5.94
N CYS A 54 -2.99 4.03 -6.43
CA CYS A 54 -2.91 2.60 -6.17
C CYS A 54 -1.98 1.96 -7.22
N PHE A 55 -0.79 1.54 -6.82
CA PHE A 55 0.15 0.83 -7.68
C PHE A 55 -0.06 -0.67 -7.59
N VAL A 56 0.06 -1.34 -8.73
CA VAL A 56 0.14 -2.79 -8.85
C VAL A 56 1.47 -3.19 -9.49
N ILE A 57 2.02 -4.33 -9.07
CA ILE A 57 3.13 -4.97 -9.77
C ILE A 57 2.64 -6.21 -10.50
N GLU A 58 2.90 -6.23 -11.79
CA GLU A 58 2.52 -7.29 -12.71
C GLU A 58 3.74 -8.14 -13.07
N VAL A 59 3.59 -9.46 -12.96
CA VAL A 59 4.58 -10.47 -13.32
C VAL A 59 3.88 -11.50 -14.19
N ASP A 60 4.39 -11.71 -15.41
CA ASP A 60 3.84 -12.67 -16.38
C ASP A 60 2.32 -12.54 -16.60
N GLY A 61 1.82 -11.29 -16.64
CA GLY A 61 0.41 -10.98 -16.87
C GLY A 61 -0.49 -11.07 -15.64
N ARG A 62 0.05 -11.39 -14.46
CA ARG A 62 -0.70 -11.48 -13.19
C ARG A 62 -0.26 -10.39 -12.23
N ILE A 63 -1.22 -9.81 -11.50
CA ILE A 63 -0.93 -8.88 -10.41
C ILE A 63 -0.45 -9.68 -9.19
N GLU A 64 0.80 -9.43 -8.80
CA GLU A 64 1.51 -10.13 -7.72
C GLU A 64 1.68 -9.28 -6.46
N GLY A 65 1.25 -8.03 -6.48
CA GLY A 65 1.28 -7.16 -5.29
C GLY A 65 0.73 -5.78 -5.57
N SER A 66 0.50 -5.03 -4.49
CA SER A 66 0.04 -3.65 -4.56
C SER A 66 0.58 -2.81 -3.40
N CYS A 67 0.53 -1.50 -3.58
CA CYS A 67 0.61 -0.51 -2.52
C CYS A 67 -0.14 0.76 -2.93
N THR A 68 -0.75 1.45 -1.98
CA THR A 68 -1.39 2.75 -2.21
C THR A 68 -0.53 3.86 -1.66
N LEU A 69 -0.16 4.83 -2.50
CA LEU A 69 0.56 6.03 -2.11
C LEU A 69 -0.40 7.20 -1.98
N TYR A 70 -0.32 7.94 -0.88
CA TYR A 70 -0.96 9.25 -0.71
C TYR A 70 0.11 10.32 -0.56
N VAL A 71 -0.01 11.41 -1.32
CA VAL A 71 0.82 12.62 -1.20
C VAL A 71 -0.03 13.71 -0.55
N LEU A 72 0.35 14.12 0.65
CA LEU A 72 -0.46 15.01 1.49
C LEU A 72 0.20 16.39 1.60
N PRO A 73 -0.54 17.49 1.38
CA PRO A 73 -0.05 18.83 1.65
C PRO A 73 0.21 19.00 3.15
N ASN A 74 1.12 19.91 3.48
CA ASN A 74 1.56 20.09 4.86
C ASN A 74 2.07 21.51 5.07
N LEU A 75 1.78 22.09 6.24
CA LEU A 75 2.23 23.43 6.61
C LEU A 75 3.58 23.42 7.33
N SER A 76 3.93 22.31 7.99
CA SER A 76 5.25 22.14 8.62
C SER A 76 6.35 21.91 7.59
N HIS A 77 7.62 21.83 8.01
CA HIS A 77 8.76 21.59 7.11
C HIS A 77 8.83 22.55 5.91
N GLY A 78 8.42 23.81 6.12
CA GLY A 78 8.43 24.85 5.09
C GLY A 78 7.43 24.61 3.96
N GLY A 79 6.26 24.04 4.27
CA GLY A 79 5.22 23.79 3.26
C GLY A 79 5.42 22.53 2.42
N ARG A 80 6.49 21.76 2.69
CA ARG A 80 6.80 20.56 1.91
C ARG A 80 5.81 19.43 2.23
N PRO A 81 5.25 18.76 1.21
CA PRO A 81 4.34 17.65 1.43
C PRO A 81 5.05 16.45 2.06
N PHE A 82 4.28 15.48 2.52
CA PHE A 82 4.78 14.15 2.89
C PHE A 82 3.91 13.08 2.26
N ALA A 83 4.42 11.86 2.18
CA ALA A 83 3.64 10.75 1.70
C ALA A 83 3.36 9.70 2.77
N ILE A 84 2.23 9.00 2.61
CA ILE A 84 1.90 7.78 3.35
C ILE A 84 1.76 6.64 2.34
N VAL A 85 2.28 5.46 2.67
CA VAL A 85 2.03 4.24 1.92
C VAL A 85 1.15 3.31 2.75
N GLU A 86 0.04 2.89 2.16
CA GLU A 86 -0.94 1.97 2.74
C GLU A 86 -1.08 0.70 1.89
N ASN A 87 -1.73 -0.32 2.45
CA ASN A 87 -2.13 -1.54 1.74
C ASN A 87 -0.99 -2.24 0.98
N VAL A 88 0.21 -2.26 1.57
CA VAL A 88 1.36 -2.96 0.98
C VAL A 88 1.19 -4.47 1.12
N VAL A 89 1.05 -5.15 -0.01
CA VAL A 89 0.92 -6.60 -0.07
C VAL A 89 1.64 -7.17 -1.29
N VAL A 90 2.20 -8.36 -1.12
CA VAL A 90 2.72 -9.21 -2.19
C VAL A 90 2.12 -10.59 -1.98
N ASP A 91 1.68 -11.19 -3.08
CA ASP A 91 1.14 -12.55 -3.09
C ASP A 91 2.07 -13.51 -2.36
N GLU A 92 1.50 -14.42 -1.57
CA GLU A 92 2.29 -15.34 -0.76
C GLU A 92 3.28 -16.17 -1.58
N GLY A 93 2.88 -16.62 -2.78
CA GLY A 93 3.73 -17.38 -3.70
C GLY A 93 4.85 -16.55 -4.32
N SER A 94 4.69 -15.23 -4.34
CA SER A 94 5.65 -14.28 -4.93
C SER A 94 6.51 -13.55 -3.88
N ARG A 95 6.38 -13.87 -2.59
CA ARG A 95 7.22 -13.28 -1.54
C ARG A 95 8.69 -13.69 -1.72
N GLY A 96 9.61 -12.77 -1.44
CA GLY A 96 11.05 -12.99 -1.60
C GLY A 96 11.57 -12.85 -3.05
N SER A 97 10.69 -12.61 -4.02
CA SER A 97 11.05 -12.36 -5.44
C SER A 97 11.58 -10.96 -5.74
N GLY A 98 11.54 -10.05 -4.75
CA GLY A 98 11.87 -8.63 -4.94
C GLY A 98 10.66 -7.73 -5.29
N CYS A 99 9.48 -8.29 -5.55
CA CYS A 99 8.28 -7.50 -5.92
C CYS A 99 7.97 -6.36 -4.93
N GLY A 100 7.96 -6.66 -3.63
CA GLY A 100 7.67 -5.66 -2.60
C GLY A 100 8.73 -4.55 -2.55
N GLN A 101 10.01 -4.89 -2.76
CA GLN A 101 11.09 -3.91 -2.81
C GLN A 101 10.90 -2.96 -4.00
N LEU A 102 10.59 -3.49 -5.19
CA LEU A 102 10.36 -2.68 -6.38
C LEU A 102 9.13 -1.77 -6.22
N LEU A 103 8.03 -2.29 -5.65
CA LEU A 103 6.83 -1.49 -5.34
C LEU A 103 7.16 -0.31 -4.42
N MET A 104 7.83 -0.57 -3.30
CA MET A 104 8.18 0.48 -2.34
C MET A 104 9.14 1.51 -2.94
N GLN A 105 10.15 1.07 -3.69
CA GLN A 105 11.07 1.97 -4.38
C GLN A 105 10.35 2.85 -5.40
N HIS A 106 9.36 2.30 -6.13
CA HIS A 106 8.54 3.07 -7.06
C HIS A 106 7.69 4.12 -6.34
N ALA A 107 7.03 3.74 -5.23
CA ALA A 107 6.27 4.66 -4.40
C ALA A 107 7.14 5.78 -3.79
N GLU A 108 8.34 5.44 -3.30
CA GLU A 108 9.32 6.42 -2.80
C GLU A 108 9.79 7.37 -3.89
N ALA A 109 10.07 6.87 -5.10
CA ALA A 109 10.45 7.70 -6.24
C ALA A 109 9.34 8.69 -6.61
N ARG A 110 8.08 8.23 -6.65
CA ARG A 110 6.91 9.09 -6.89
C ARG A 110 6.75 10.15 -5.81
N ALA A 111 6.92 9.80 -4.54
CA ALA A 111 6.87 10.75 -3.42
C ALA A 111 7.99 11.80 -3.51
N ARG A 112 9.23 11.38 -3.81
CA ARG A 112 10.36 12.30 -4.00
C ARG A 112 10.12 13.26 -5.16
N ALA A 113 9.60 12.76 -6.28
CA ALA A 113 9.25 13.58 -7.43
C ALA A 113 8.15 14.61 -7.12
N ALA A 114 7.25 14.30 -6.19
CA ALA A 114 6.24 15.23 -5.69
C ALA A 114 6.79 16.23 -4.65
N GLY A 115 8.09 16.22 -4.37
CA GLY A 115 8.72 17.14 -3.41
C GLY A 115 8.57 16.73 -1.94
N CYS A 116 8.06 15.52 -1.67
CA CYS A 116 7.84 15.06 -0.31
C CYS A 116 9.14 15.05 0.52
N TYR A 117 9.06 15.49 1.77
CA TYR A 117 10.22 15.44 2.67
C TYR A 117 10.38 14.08 3.37
N LYS A 118 9.32 13.26 3.41
CA LYS A 118 9.33 11.89 3.94
C LYS A 118 8.26 11.01 3.30
N VAL A 119 8.43 9.71 3.47
CA VAL A 119 7.40 8.67 3.29
C VAL A 119 7.21 7.96 4.63
N ALA A 120 5.96 7.76 5.04
CA ALA A 120 5.61 7.07 6.27
C ALA A 120 4.67 5.89 5.99
N LEU A 121 4.64 4.93 6.90
CA LEU A 121 3.70 3.81 6.89
C LEU A 121 3.49 3.32 8.31
N THR A 122 2.38 2.63 8.55
CA THR A 122 2.16 1.89 9.79
C THR A 122 2.10 0.40 9.50
N SER A 123 2.60 -0.42 10.43
CA SER A 123 2.53 -1.88 10.32
C SER A 123 2.12 -2.46 11.65
N ASN A 124 1.22 -3.44 11.62
CA ASN A 124 0.75 -4.08 12.84
C ASN A 124 1.92 -4.72 13.59
N ARG A 125 1.95 -4.57 14.92
CA ARG A 125 3.03 -5.06 15.80
C ARG A 125 3.33 -6.56 15.62
N ARG A 126 2.35 -7.36 15.20
CA ARG A 126 2.51 -8.81 14.96
C ARG A 126 3.28 -9.13 13.67
N ARG A 127 3.42 -8.19 12.74
CA ARG A 127 4.03 -8.40 11.41
C ARG A 127 5.56 -8.26 11.44
N ALA A 128 6.24 -9.05 12.26
CA ALA A 128 7.71 -9.00 12.41
C ALA A 128 8.48 -9.12 11.08
N ASN A 129 7.96 -9.90 10.12
CA ASN A 129 8.55 -10.01 8.78
C ASN A 129 8.47 -8.68 8.00
N ALA A 130 7.33 -7.98 8.09
CA ALA A 130 7.15 -6.68 7.46
C ALA A 130 8.08 -5.63 8.08
N HIS A 131 8.28 -5.64 9.41
CA HIS A 131 9.21 -4.73 10.07
C HIS A 131 10.65 -4.91 9.55
N ARG A 132 11.13 -6.15 9.46
CA ARG A 132 12.46 -6.43 8.89
C ARG A 132 12.56 -6.02 7.43
N PHE A 133 11.49 -6.21 6.66
CA PHE A 133 11.42 -5.75 5.28
C PHE A 133 11.57 -4.23 5.18
N TYR A 134 10.77 -3.45 5.93
CA TYR A 134 10.86 -1.99 5.90
C TYR A 134 12.22 -1.46 6.40
N GLN A 135 12.78 -2.07 7.45
CA GLN A 135 14.12 -1.71 7.95
C GLN A 135 15.21 -1.91 6.88
N ARG A 136 15.15 -3.00 6.10
CA ARG A 136 16.07 -3.24 4.98
C ARG A 136 15.94 -2.20 3.86
N LEU A 137 14.75 -1.61 3.71
CA LEU A 137 14.51 -0.51 2.76
C LEU A 137 14.91 0.87 3.32
N GLY A 138 15.43 0.94 4.55
CA GLY A 138 15.88 2.19 5.16
C GLY A 138 14.81 2.93 5.97
N PHE A 139 13.61 2.34 6.15
CA PHE A 139 12.63 2.88 7.09
C PHE A 139 13.10 2.63 8.53
N ALA A 140 13.06 3.68 9.36
CA ALA A 140 13.40 3.59 10.77
C ALA A 140 12.13 3.70 11.63
N PRO A 141 11.93 2.81 12.64
CA PRO A 141 10.78 2.85 13.55
C PRO A 141 10.93 3.98 14.58
N THR A 142 10.92 5.21 14.11
CA THR A 142 11.17 6.42 14.91
C THR A 142 9.95 6.92 15.66
N HIS A 143 8.76 6.41 15.34
CA HIS A 143 7.48 6.86 15.88
C HIS A 143 6.65 5.67 16.37
N HIS A 144 5.76 5.92 17.33
CA HIS A 144 4.70 4.98 17.71
C HIS A 144 3.45 5.20 16.84
N GLY A 145 2.90 4.11 16.28
CA GLY A 145 1.60 4.13 15.62
C GLY A 145 0.47 4.04 16.64
N PHE A 146 -0.52 4.93 16.54
CA PHE A 146 -1.72 4.94 17.37
C PHE A 146 -2.94 4.76 16.48
N THR A 147 -3.83 3.84 16.84
CA THR A 147 -5.07 3.55 16.10
C THR A 147 -6.24 3.60 17.07
N LYS A 148 -7.30 4.32 16.70
CA LYS A 148 -8.58 4.31 17.40
C LYS A 148 -9.67 3.97 16.38
N TYR A 149 -10.27 2.80 16.53
CA TYR A 149 -11.41 2.40 15.73
C TYR A 149 -12.66 3.15 16.24
N PHE A 150 -13.41 3.75 15.33
CA PHE A 150 -14.75 4.25 15.63
C PHE A 150 -15.72 3.06 15.56
N SER A 151 -16.66 2.99 16.50
CA SER A 151 -17.74 2.00 16.43
C SER A 151 -18.48 2.14 15.11
N LYS A 152 -18.74 1.00 14.45
CA LYS A 152 -19.60 0.93 13.26
C LYS A 152 -21.00 1.47 13.56
#